data_AF-A0A3A4RMV3-F1
#
_entry.id   AF-A0A3A4RMV3-F1
#
_cell.length_a   1.000
_cell.length_b   1.000
_cell.length_c   1.000
_cell.angle_alpha   90.00
_cell.angle_beta   90.00
_cell.angle_gamma   90.00
#
_symmetry.space_group_name_H-M   'P 1'
#
loop_
_entity.id
_entity.type
_entity.pdbx_description
1 polymer ?
#
loop_
_entity_poly.entity_id
_entity_poly.type
_entity_poly.pdbx_seq_one_letter_code
_entity_poly.pdbx_strand_id
1 'polypeptide(L)'
;IWPEEEPELRMLVQQVLQKGCTRFVLNAPWQIGFFQNPGRLAIWAGPFCNVANPPAVMVIAEMGFSGVIVTPELGQKDYVDMARQSVLPLGIVISGNWPLCVSRTLSPDMVTRAKVTSPKNEDAWVEKHGSLYWLFPNWKLDLISHQEQLRKEGFSLFVHMNEPVPKDIRLKERQGLWNRQLGLL
;
A
#
# COMPACT_ATOMS: atom_id res chain seq x y z
N ILE A 1 4.93 -11.54 2.94
CA ILE A 1 4.43 -12.90 3.20
C ILE A 1 5.48 -13.84 2.68
N TRP A 2 6.01 -14.63 3.59
CA TRP A 2 7.09 -15.55 3.32
C TRP A 2 6.59 -16.99 3.41
N PRO A 3 7.33 -17.97 2.87
CA PRO A 3 6.90 -19.37 2.86
C PRO A 3 6.51 -19.90 4.24
N GLU A 4 7.14 -19.40 5.30
CA GLU A 4 6.87 -19.83 6.67
C GLU A 4 5.51 -19.33 7.18
N GLU A 5 5.03 -18.20 6.66
CA GLU A 5 3.74 -17.59 7.00
C GLU A 5 2.58 -18.15 6.13
N GLU A 6 2.90 -18.86 5.05
CA GLU A 6 1.91 -19.33 4.07
C GLU A 6 0.82 -20.22 4.69
N PRO A 7 1.14 -21.26 5.52
CA PRO A 7 0.12 -22.16 6.05
C PRO A 7 -0.89 -21.44 6.95
N GLU A 8 -0.40 -20.55 7.83
CA GLU A 8 -1.24 -19.76 8.73
C GLU A 8 -2.16 -18.83 7.95
N LEU A 9 -1.63 -18.12 6.95
CA LEU A 9 -2.42 -17.22 6.11
C LEU A 9 -3.45 -17.98 5.29
N ARG A 10 -3.11 -19.15 4.75
CA ARG A 10 -4.06 -20.00 4.04
C ARG A 10 -5.22 -20.39 4.95
N MET A 11 -4.96 -20.78 6.19
CA MET A 11 -6.00 -21.06 7.18
C MET A 11 -6.87 -19.84 7.46
N LEU A 12 -6.27 -18.66 7.70
CA LEU A 12 -7.01 -17.43 7.96
C LEU A 12 -7.90 -17.03 6.79
N VAL A 13 -7.39 -17.10 5.55
CA VAL A 13 -8.16 -16.83 4.32
C VAL A 13 -9.36 -17.78 4.23
N GLN A 14 -9.19 -19.07 4.50
CA GLN A 14 -10.30 -20.03 4.49
C GLN A 14 -11.34 -19.72 5.56
N GLN A 15 -10.92 -19.35 6.77
CA GLN A 15 -11.84 -19.00 7.85
C GLN A 15 -12.70 -17.77 7.51
N VAL A 16 -12.11 -16.73 6.92
CA VAL A 16 -12.89 -15.53 6.55
C VAL A 16 -13.79 -15.78 5.34
N LEU A 17 -13.37 -16.63 4.39
CA LEU A 17 -14.24 -17.08 3.30
C LEU A 17 -15.45 -17.86 3.82
N GLN A 18 -15.26 -18.76 4.79
CA GLN A 18 -16.37 -19.50 5.43
C GLN A 18 -17.34 -18.59 6.17
N LYS A 19 -16.86 -17.42 6.65
CA LYS A 19 -17.69 -16.37 7.25
C LYS A 19 -18.40 -15.48 6.21
N GLY A 20 -18.24 -15.77 4.91
CA GLY A 20 -18.90 -15.04 3.83
C GLY A 20 -18.18 -13.76 3.38
N CYS A 21 -16.90 -13.56 3.75
CA CYS A 21 -16.13 -12.44 3.22
C CYS A 21 -15.93 -12.58 1.71
N THR A 22 -16.32 -11.56 0.95
CA THR A 22 -16.26 -11.54 -0.52
C THR A 22 -15.29 -10.50 -1.09
N ARG A 23 -14.70 -9.66 -0.24
CA ARG A 23 -13.82 -8.56 -0.63
C ARG A 23 -12.46 -8.71 0.03
N PHE A 24 -11.40 -8.64 -0.77
CA PHE A 24 -10.03 -8.84 -0.31
C PHE A 24 -9.09 -7.83 -0.94
N VAL A 25 -8.05 -7.43 -0.19
CA VAL A 25 -6.92 -6.66 -0.70
C VAL A 25 -5.66 -7.48 -0.47
N LEU A 26 -4.93 -7.77 -1.54
CA LEU A 26 -3.74 -8.62 -1.50
C LEU A 26 -2.51 -7.79 -1.80
N ASN A 27 -1.56 -7.76 -0.88
CA ASN A 27 -0.34 -6.94 -0.96
C ASN A 27 0.83 -7.64 -1.66
N ALA A 28 0.62 -8.86 -2.17
CA ALA A 28 1.50 -9.52 -3.13
C ALA A 28 0.65 -10.28 -4.17
N PRO A 29 0.94 -10.18 -5.48
CA PRO A 29 0.06 -10.73 -6.52
C PRO A 29 -0.17 -12.25 -6.41
N TRP A 30 0.87 -13.01 -6.04
CA TRP A 30 0.81 -14.46 -5.92
C TRP A 30 -0.19 -14.96 -4.86
N GLN A 31 -0.57 -14.12 -3.89
CA GLN A 31 -1.57 -14.47 -2.87
C GLN A 31 -2.93 -14.84 -3.46
N ILE A 32 -3.20 -14.48 -4.71
CA ILE A 32 -4.41 -14.91 -5.41
C ILE A 32 -4.54 -16.45 -5.45
N GLY A 33 -3.42 -17.17 -5.37
CA GLY A 33 -3.39 -18.64 -5.26
C GLY A 33 -3.96 -19.20 -3.97
N PHE A 34 -4.32 -18.36 -2.98
CA PHE A 34 -5.09 -18.81 -1.81
C PHE A 34 -6.58 -19.02 -2.12
N PHE A 35 -7.07 -18.54 -3.25
CA PHE A 35 -8.48 -18.56 -3.62
C PHE A 35 -8.74 -19.57 -4.74
N GLN A 36 -9.66 -20.50 -4.51
CA GLN A 36 -10.03 -21.51 -5.51
C GLN A 36 -10.82 -20.91 -6.69
N ASN A 37 -11.66 -19.90 -6.42
CA ASN A 37 -12.55 -19.27 -7.40
C ASN A 37 -12.48 -17.74 -7.31
N PRO A 38 -11.32 -17.12 -7.66
CA PRO A 38 -11.10 -15.69 -7.48
C PRO A 38 -12.12 -14.81 -8.23
N GLY A 39 -12.62 -15.25 -9.39
CA GLY A 39 -13.58 -14.48 -10.19
C GLY A 39 -14.97 -14.29 -9.56
N ARG A 40 -15.29 -14.96 -8.45
CA ARG A 40 -16.53 -14.73 -7.67
C ARG A 40 -16.33 -13.75 -6.51
N LEU A 41 -15.11 -13.28 -6.31
CA LEU A 41 -14.71 -12.42 -5.21
C LEU A 41 -14.26 -11.06 -5.77
N ALA A 42 -14.43 -10.00 -5.00
CA ALA A 42 -13.83 -8.71 -5.31
C ALA A 42 -12.42 -8.67 -4.72
N ILE A 43 -11.44 -9.16 -5.47
CA ILE A 43 -10.04 -9.20 -5.05
C ILE A 43 -9.30 -8.03 -5.68
N TRP A 44 -8.75 -7.15 -4.85
CA TRP A 44 -7.97 -6.01 -5.30
C TRP A 44 -6.48 -6.25 -5.04
N ALA A 45 -5.64 -5.87 -6.00
CA ALA A 45 -4.21 -5.77 -5.76
C ALA A 45 -3.99 -4.55 -4.85
N GLY A 46 -3.29 -4.76 -3.75
CA GLY A 46 -3.03 -3.74 -2.74
C GLY A 46 -1.87 -2.83 -3.12
N PRO A 47 -1.69 -1.72 -2.37
CA PRO A 47 -0.71 -0.70 -2.72
C PRO A 47 0.74 -1.21 -2.67
N PHE A 48 1.01 -2.27 -1.91
CA PHE A 48 2.34 -2.90 -1.82
C PHE A 48 2.67 -3.87 -2.96
N CYS A 49 1.72 -4.13 -3.87
CA CYS A 49 2.05 -4.73 -5.17
C CYS A 49 2.86 -3.77 -6.07
N ASN A 50 2.99 -2.48 -5.67
CA ASN A 50 3.78 -1.46 -6.34
C ASN A 50 3.43 -1.29 -7.84
N VAL A 51 2.14 -1.42 -8.16
CA VAL A 51 1.66 -1.22 -9.53
C VAL A 51 1.75 0.26 -9.87
N ALA A 52 2.54 0.56 -10.91
CA ALA A 52 3.03 1.91 -11.20
C ALA A 52 2.79 2.34 -12.66
N ASN A 53 2.22 1.49 -13.51
CA ASN A 53 2.00 1.78 -14.93
C ASN A 53 0.89 0.89 -15.54
N PRO A 54 0.32 1.26 -16.70
CA PRO A 54 -0.76 0.50 -17.33
C PRO A 54 -0.42 -0.95 -17.67
N PRO A 55 0.76 -1.31 -18.24
CA PRO A 55 1.10 -2.70 -18.50
C PRO A 55 1.05 -3.58 -17.25
N ALA A 56 1.51 -3.06 -16.10
CA ALA A 56 1.40 -3.78 -14.83
C ALA A 56 -0.06 -3.98 -14.40
N VAL A 57 -0.96 -3.02 -14.67
CA VAL A 57 -2.39 -3.20 -14.43
C VAL A 57 -2.97 -4.34 -15.28
N MET A 58 -2.55 -4.47 -16.55
CA MET A 58 -3.01 -5.57 -17.41
C MET A 58 -2.59 -6.93 -16.86
N VAL A 59 -1.33 -7.07 -16.43
CA VAL A 59 -0.84 -8.32 -15.81
C VAL A 59 -1.66 -8.67 -14.56
N ILE A 60 -2.00 -7.69 -13.73
CA ILE A 60 -2.87 -7.90 -12.56
C ILE A 60 -4.29 -8.32 -12.99
N ALA A 61 -4.84 -7.77 -14.07
CA ALA A 61 -6.12 -8.18 -14.62
C ALA A 61 -6.10 -9.64 -15.12
N GLU A 62 -5.06 -10.03 -15.85
CA GLU A 62 -4.86 -11.40 -16.35
C GLU A 62 -4.72 -12.42 -15.21
N MET A 63 -4.18 -12.00 -14.05
CA MET A 63 -4.13 -12.83 -12.85
C MET A 63 -5.51 -13.06 -12.19
N GLY A 64 -6.55 -12.31 -12.59
CA GLY A 64 -7.92 -12.46 -12.10
C GLY A 64 -8.32 -11.49 -10.98
N PHE A 65 -7.57 -10.40 -10.80
CA PHE A 65 -7.96 -9.32 -9.88
C PHE A 65 -9.09 -8.46 -10.45
N SER A 66 -9.94 -7.94 -9.56
CA SER A 66 -11.09 -7.08 -9.89
C SER A 66 -10.78 -5.59 -9.83
N GLY A 67 -9.60 -5.21 -9.36
CA GLY A 67 -9.18 -3.82 -9.18
C GLY A 67 -7.76 -3.73 -8.66
N VAL A 68 -7.19 -2.53 -8.70
CA VAL A 68 -5.81 -2.28 -8.24
C VAL A 68 -5.71 -0.98 -7.48
N ILE A 69 -5.10 -1.04 -6.29
CA ILE A 69 -4.66 0.12 -5.55
C ILE A 69 -3.22 0.39 -6.00
N VAL A 70 -3.03 1.48 -6.73
CA VAL A 70 -1.74 1.84 -7.32
C VAL A 70 -0.81 2.41 -6.25
N THR A 71 0.49 2.40 -6.53
CA THR A 71 1.47 3.03 -5.64
C THR A 71 1.18 4.53 -5.48
N PRO A 72 1.24 5.10 -4.26
CA PRO A 72 1.07 6.53 -4.03
C PRO A 72 2.31 7.35 -4.45
N GLU A 73 3.33 6.71 -5.01
CA GLU A 73 4.63 7.31 -5.29
C GLU A 73 4.77 7.89 -6.71
N LEU A 74 3.71 7.89 -7.53
CA LEU A 74 3.76 8.42 -8.90
C LEU A 74 3.61 9.95 -8.96
N GLY A 75 4.05 10.51 -10.09
CA GLY A 75 3.76 11.90 -10.45
C GLY A 75 2.31 12.08 -10.91
N GLN A 76 1.83 13.32 -10.88
CA GLN A 76 0.44 13.63 -11.26
C GLN A 76 0.09 13.19 -12.69
N LYS A 77 1.00 13.43 -13.64
CA LYS A 77 0.79 13.06 -15.05
C LYS A 77 0.64 11.54 -15.22
N ASP A 78 1.42 10.77 -14.48
CA ASP A 78 1.38 9.31 -14.54
C ASP A 78 0.04 8.77 -14.03
N TYR A 79 -0.55 9.37 -12.99
CA TYR A 79 -1.89 8.99 -12.53
C TYR A 79 -2.95 9.24 -13.61
N VAL A 80 -2.91 10.37 -14.30
CA VAL A 80 -3.84 10.70 -15.39
C VAL A 80 -3.67 9.72 -16.54
N ASP A 81 -2.43 9.49 -16.98
CA ASP A 81 -2.13 8.61 -18.11
C ASP A 81 -2.47 7.15 -17.78
N MET A 82 -2.30 6.73 -16.52
CA MET A 82 -2.72 5.42 -16.02
C MET A 82 -4.23 5.28 -15.98
N ALA A 83 -4.97 6.27 -15.48
CA ALA A 83 -6.42 6.20 -15.40
C ALA A 83 -7.11 6.12 -16.77
N ARG A 84 -6.54 6.80 -17.78
CA ARG A 84 -7.03 6.72 -19.17
C ARG A 84 -6.87 5.36 -19.83
N GLN A 85 -5.85 4.60 -19.43
CA GLN A 85 -5.46 3.33 -20.06
C GLN A 85 -5.81 2.11 -19.22
N SER A 86 -6.26 2.30 -17.99
CA SER A 86 -6.50 1.21 -17.06
C SER A 86 -7.61 0.29 -17.56
N VAL A 87 -7.32 -1.01 -17.56
CA VAL A 87 -8.29 -2.08 -17.84
C VAL A 87 -9.05 -2.52 -16.58
N LEU A 88 -8.66 -2.03 -15.40
CA LEU A 88 -9.27 -2.32 -14.10
C LEU A 88 -9.69 -1.05 -13.36
N PRO A 89 -10.68 -1.13 -12.45
CA PRO A 89 -10.93 -0.09 -11.47
C PRO A 89 -9.67 0.27 -10.69
N LEU A 90 -9.37 1.57 -10.62
CA LEU A 90 -8.21 2.10 -9.90
C LEU A 90 -8.59 2.56 -8.50
N GLY A 91 -7.68 2.32 -7.56
CA GLY A 91 -7.66 2.86 -6.23
C GLY A 91 -6.30 3.44 -5.88
N ILE A 92 -6.23 4.20 -4.80
CA ILE A 92 -5.00 4.86 -4.34
C ILE A 92 -5.05 5.12 -2.85
N VAL A 93 -3.89 5.05 -2.18
CA VAL A 93 -3.76 5.51 -0.79
C VAL A 93 -3.71 7.03 -0.78
N ILE A 94 -4.68 7.67 -0.11
CA ILE A 94 -4.76 9.13 -0.04
C ILE A 94 -4.36 9.70 1.31
N SER A 95 -4.27 8.88 2.36
CA SER A 95 -3.70 9.35 3.61
C SER A 95 -3.17 8.23 4.48
N GLY A 96 -2.22 8.54 5.35
CA GLY A 96 -1.77 7.66 6.41
C GLY A 96 -0.26 7.57 6.50
N ASN A 97 0.24 6.73 7.42
CA ASN A 97 1.67 6.47 7.53
C ASN A 97 2.07 5.46 6.45
N TRP A 98 2.53 5.97 5.32
CA TRP A 98 3.17 5.18 4.28
C TRP A 98 4.61 4.83 4.72
N PRO A 99 5.03 3.56 4.69
CA PRO A 99 6.39 3.20 5.10
C PRO A 99 7.41 3.76 4.11
N LEU A 100 8.56 4.21 4.62
CA LEU A 100 9.72 4.55 3.79
C LEU A 100 10.42 3.29 3.27
N CYS A 101 10.34 2.20 4.03
CA CYS A 101 11.03 0.95 3.71
C CYS A 101 10.35 -0.22 4.42
N VAL A 102 10.32 -1.37 3.74
CA VAL A 102 9.98 -2.66 4.33
C VAL A 102 11.18 -3.58 4.16
N SER A 103 11.68 -4.12 5.26
CA SER A 103 12.91 -4.91 5.32
C SER A 103 12.68 -6.24 6.03
N ARG A 104 13.48 -7.26 5.70
CA ARG A 104 13.54 -8.53 6.43
C ARG A 104 14.48 -8.50 7.63
N THR A 105 15.41 -7.55 7.64
CA THR A 105 16.46 -7.46 8.64
C THR A 105 16.41 -6.10 9.30
N LEU A 106 16.65 -6.09 10.60
CA LEU A 106 16.82 -4.90 11.40
C LEU A 106 18.28 -4.81 11.84
N SER A 107 18.86 -3.62 11.81
CA SER A 107 20.19 -3.41 12.41
C SER A 107 20.15 -3.76 13.90
N PRO A 108 21.17 -4.43 14.46
CA PRO A 108 21.23 -4.71 15.90
C PRO A 108 21.13 -3.47 16.78
N ASP A 109 21.54 -2.31 16.25
CA ASP A 109 21.51 -1.02 16.96
C ASP A 109 20.13 -0.34 16.93
N MET A 110 19.15 -0.92 16.22
CA MET A 110 17.81 -0.36 16.13
C MET A 110 16.83 -1.10 17.04
N VAL A 111 16.07 -0.34 17.80
CA VAL A 111 15.01 -0.85 18.67
C VAL A 111 13.66 -0.54 18.01
N THR A 112 12.81 -1.57 17.88
CA THR A 112 11.44 -1.40 17.38
C THR A 112 10.64 -0.49 18.30
N ARG A 113 9.72 0.30 17.74
CA ARG A 113 8.85 1.25 18.45
C ARG A 113 9.59 2.39 19.15
N ALA A 114 10.90 2.51 18.94
CA ALA A 114 11.70 3.63 19.41
C ALA A 114 11.92 4.65 18.28
N LYS A 115 12.13 5.91 18.66
CA LYS A 115 12.44 6.99 17.73
C LYS A 115 13.86 6.82 17.18
N VAL A 116 14.01 6.93 15.87
CA VAL A 116 15.28 7.00 15.16
C VAL A 116 15.33 8.33 14.43
N THR A 117 16.43 9.06 14.56
CA THR A 117 16.63 10.37 13.91
C THR A 117 17.74 10.25 12.88
N SER A 118 17.45 10.63 11.63
CA SER A 118 18.43 10.64 10.55
C SER A 118 19.41 11.81 10.69
N PRO A 119 20.57 11.78 10.01
CA PRO A 119 21.49 12.93 9.97
C PRO A 119 20.86 14.22 9.42
N LYS A 120 19.73 14.12 8.70
CA LYS A 120 18.95 15.26 8.20
C LYS A 120 17.85 15.72 9.17
N ASN A 121 17.88 15.28 10.43
CA ASN A 121 16.87 15.60 11.46
C ASN A 121 15.45 15.15 11.08
N GLU A 122 15.34 14.03 10.36
CA GLU A 122 14.07 13.36 10.10
C GLU A 122 13.88 12.23 11.11
N ASP A 123 12.75 12.25 11.82
CA ASP A 123 12.42 11.21 12.77
C ASP A 123 11.61 10.11 12.08
N ALA A 124 11.85 8.87 12.49
CA ALA A 124 11.18 7.67 12.02
C ALA A 124 11.08 6.65 13.15
N TRP A 125 10.32 5.58 12.93
CA TRP A 125 10.35 4.40 13.79
C TRP A 125 10.19 3.12 13.00
N VAL A 126 10.62 2.03 13.61
CA VAL A 126 10.44 0.70 13.06
C VAL A 126 9.35 -0.03 13.82
N GLU A 127 8.35 -0.56 13.11
CA GLU A 127 7.39 -1.53 13.64
C GLU A 127 7.66 -2.91 13.03
N LYS A 128 7.45 -3.97 13.80
CA LYS A 128 7.53 -5.34 13.29
C LYS A 128 6.13 -5.87 12.99
N HIS A 129 5.90 -6.25 11.73
CA HIS A 129 4.65 -6.86 11.25
C HIS A 129 4.97 -8.23 10.66
N GLY A 130 4.56 -9.30 11.35
CA GLY A 130 4.97 -10.67 11.00
C GLY A 130 6.48 -10.82 11.05
N SER A 131 7.08 -11.34 9.97
CA SER A 131 8.54 -11.42 9.82
C SER A 131 9.20 -10.18 9.19
N LEU A 132 8.44 -9.10 8.94
CA LEU A 132 8.92 -7.88 8.30
C LEU A 132 9.08 -6.72 9.29
N TYR A 133 10.07 -5.86 9.01
CA TYR A 133 10.32 -4.60 9.70
C TYR A 133 9.94 -3.44 8.78
N TRP A 134 9.07 -2.57 9.28
CA TRP A 134 8.50 -1.45 8.55
C TRP A 134 9.02 -0.16 9.14
N LEU A 135 9.75 0.63 8.36
CA LEU A 135 10.26 1.93 8.76
C LEU A 135 9.24 3.00 8.35
N PHE A 136 8.60 3.64 9.34
CA PHE A 136 7.63 4.70 9.11
C PHE A 136 8.23 6.07 9.40
N PRO A 137 7.97 7.08 8.55
CA PRO A 137 8.36 8.44 8.84
C PRO A 137 7.44 9.06 9.88
N ASN A 138 7.93 10.04 10.65
CA ASN A 138 7.11 10.82 11.57
C ASN A 138 6.19 11.85 10.89
N TRP A 139 5.77 11.61 9.66
CA TRP A 139 4.79 12.41 8.93
C TRP A 139 3.89 11.48 8.12
N LYS A 140 2.74 11.99 7.67
CA LYS A 140 1.76 11.19 6.93
C LYS A 140 1.74 11.58 5.46
N LEU A 141 1.51 10.61 4.60
CA LEU A 141 0.97 10.86 3.26
C LEU A 141 -0.37 11.60 3.44
N ASP A 142 -0.59 12.65 2.66
CA ASP A 142 -1.85 13.38 2.63
C ASP A 142 -2.12 13.91 1.21
N LEU A 143 -3.07 13.26 0.55
CA LEU A 143 -3.61 13.60 -0.76
C LEU A 143 -5.12 13.87 -0.68
N ILE A 144 -5.69 14.04 0.52
CA ILE A 144 -7.14 14.18 0.73
C ILE A 144 -7.67 15.37 -0.07
N SER A 145 -6.96 16.50 -0.06
CA SER A 145 -7.32 17.71 -0.82
C SER A 145 -7.43 17.49 -2.33
N HIS A 146 -6.86 16.39 -2.85
CA HIS A 146 -6.86 16.06 -4.27
C HIS A 146 -7.77 14.88 -4.62
N GLN A 147 -8.51 14.35 -3.66
CA GLN A 147 -9.41 13.22 -3.87
C GLN A 147 -10.45 13.51 -4.97
N GLU A 148 -11.01 14.72 -5.02
CA GLU A 148 -11.96 15.11 -6.07
C GLU A 148 -11.33 15.10 -7.47
N GLN A 149 -10.07 15.54 -7.58
CA GLN A 149 -9.36 15.51 -8.84
C GLN A 149 -9.10 14.06 -9.29
N LEU A 150 -8.59 13.22 -8.39
CA LEU A 150 -8.35 11.80 -8.67
C LEU A 150 -9.66 11.09 -9.07
N ARG A 151 -10.78 11.42 -8.43
CA ARG A 151 -12.09 10.88 -8.81
C ARG A 151 -12.48 11.27 -10.23
N LYS A 152 -12.29 12.54 -10.61
CA LYS A 152 -12.54 13.02 -11.98
C LYS A 152 -11.62 12.36 -13.02
N GLU A 153 -10.41 11.99 -12.61
CA GLU A 153 -9.44 11.29 -13.46
C GLU A 153 -9.79 9.80 -13.66
N GLY A 154 -10.63 9.22 -12.81
CA GLY A 154 -11.13 7.85 -12.95
C GLY A 154 -10.88 6.93 -11.75
N PHE A 155 -10.28 7.44 -10.67
CA PHE A 155 -10.08 6.65 -9.44
C PHE A 155 -11.41 6.44 -8.70
N SER A 156 -11.62 5.21 -8.24
CA SER A 156 -12.88 4.76 -7.63
C SER A 156 -12.75 4.32 -6.18
N LEU A 157 -11.55 3.94 -5.74
CA LEU A 157 -11.27 3.51 -4.36
C LEU A 157 -10.20 4.40 -3.71
N PHE A 158 -10.54 4.98 -2.56
CA PHE A 158 -9.64 5.86 -1.81
C PHE A 158 -9.34 5.22 -0.46
N VAL A 159 -8.06 4.92 -0.22
CA VAL A 159 -7.61 4.14 0.93
C VAL A 159 -6.95 5.06 1.95
N HIS A 160 -7.33 4.86 3.21
CA HIS A 160 -6.70 5.49 4.36
C HIS A 160 -5.96 4.42 5.16
N MET A 161 -4.65 4.58 5.31
CA MET A 161 -3.84 3.71 6.15
C MET A 161 -3.80 4.23 7.58
N ASN A 162 -3.93 3.32 8.54
CA ASN A 162 -3.87 3.64 9.97
C ASN A 162 -2.81 2.77 10.64
N GLU A 163 -1.63 3.32 10.83
CA GLU A 163 -0.56 2.70 11.61
C GLU A 163 -0.54 3.32 13.01
N PRO A 164 -0.57 2.51 14.09
CA PRO A 164 -0.42 3.01 15.45
C PRO A 164 0.92 3.71 15.64
N VAL A 165 0.89 4.98 16.06
CA VAL A 165 2.10 5.75 16.33
C VAL A 165 2.54 5.54 17.78
N PRO A 166 3.79 5.12 18.04
CA PRO A 166 4.36 5.05 19.39
C PRO A 166 4.25 6.38 20.14
N LYS A 167 4.04 6.31 21.47
CA LYS A 167 3.75 7.49 22.32
C LYS A 167 4.83 8.58 22.26
N ASP A 168 6.09 8.18 22.12
CA ASP A 168 7.24 9.11 22.13
C ASP A 168 7.50 9.78 20.78
N ILE A 169 6.69 9.46 19.76
CA ILE A 169 6.85 9.98 18.41
C ILE A 169 5.82 11.07 18.18
N ARG A 170 6.32 12.26 17.85
CA ARG A 170 5.50 13.39 17.44
C ARG A 170 5.44 13.44 15.93
N LEU A 171 4.22 13.40 15.40
CA LEU A 171 4.02 13.59 13.96
C LEU A 171 4.25 15.06 13.60
N LYS A 172 5.08 15.30 12.59
CA LYS A 172 5.26 16.61 11.98
C LYS A 172 4.06 16.94 11.10
N GLU A 173 3.63 18.20 11.15
CA GLU A 173 2.73 18.75 10.14
C GLU A 173 3.52 19.03 8.86
N ARG A 174 3.25 18.24 7.83
CA ARG A 174 3.83 18.36 6.48
C ARG A 174 2.71 18.12 5.49
N GLN A 175 2.76 18.78 4.33
CA GLN A 175 1.76 18.60 3.27
C GLN A 175 1.65 17.14 2.76
N GLY A 176 2.67 16.30 2.95
CA GLY A 176 2.55 14.87 2.65
C GLY A 176 2.34 14.51 1.18
N LEU A 177 2.73 15.38 0.23
CA LEU A 177 2.44 15.22 -1.20
C LEU A 177 3.33 14.20 -1.96
N TRP A 178 4.27 13.56 -1.27
CA TRP A 178 5.26 12.63 -1.84
C TRP A 178 5.89 13.19 -3.13
N ASN A 179 5.71 12.48 -4.26
CA ASN A 179 6.31 12.79 -5.57
C ASN A 179 5.40 13.61 -6.49
N ARG A 180 4.22 14.04 -6.04
CA ARG A 180 3.22 14.67 -6.93
C ARG A 180 3.75 15.89 -7.68
N GLN A 181 4.58 16.70 -7.02
CA GLN A 181 5.19 17.91 -7.58
C GLN A 181 6.55 17.65 -8.25
N LEU A 182 7.04 16.40 -8.25
CA LEU A 182 8.25 16.05 -8.98
C LEU A 182 7.91 15.96 -10.46
N GLY A 183 7.96 17.10 -11.14
CA GLY A 183 8.26 17.11 -12.57
C GLY A 183 9.71 16.65 -12.69
N LEU A 184 9.94 15.36 -12.96
CA LEU A 184 11.20 14.98 -13.57
C LEU A 184 11.20 15.64 -14.95
N LEU A 185 12.07 16.66 -15.09
CA LEU A 185 12.34 17.40 -16.33
C LEU A 185 12.76 16.45 -17.46
#